data_AF-A0A955KYF9-F1
#
_entry.id   AF-A0A955KYF9-F1
#
_cell.length_a   1.000
_cell.length_b   1.000
_cell.length_c   1.000
_cell.angle_alpha   90.00
_cell.angle_beta   90.00
_cell.angle_gamma   90.00
#
_symmetry.space_group_name_H-M   'P 1'
#
loop_
_entity.id
_entity.type
_entity.pdbx_description
1 polymer ?
#
loop_
_entity_poly.entity_id
_entity_poly.type
_entity_poly.pdbx_seq_one_letter_code
_entity_poly.pdbx_strand_id
1 'polypeptide(L)' 'MIIGGEKHIEYHLAACCTPGPGDRIAGYVSHHGVSIHKYNCEELQKCSLERFIETYWSGQ' A
#
# COMPACT_ATOMS: atom_id res chain seq x y z
N MET A 1 9.89 -3.10 -2.13
CA MET A 1 8.93 -2.46 -1.21
C MET A 1 9.20 -2.99 0.20
N ILE A 2 8.99 -2.16 1.23
CA ILE A 2 9.04 -2.55 2.64
C ILE A 2 7.60 -2.43 3.17
N ILE A 3 7.03 -3.52 3.69
CA ILE A 3 5.65 -3.58 4.22
C ILE A 3 5.73 -4.05 5.66
N GLY A 4 5.27 -3.23 6.61
CA GLY A 4 5.33 -3.55 8.04
C GLY A 4 6.73 -3.85 8.57
N GLY A 5 7.77 -3.25 7.96
CA GLY A 5 9.18 -3.51 8.28
C GLY A 5 9.82 -4.66 7.50
N GLU A 6 9.04 -5.49 6.82
CA GLU A 6 9.54 -6.67 6.11
C GLU A 6 9.72 -6.43 4.61
N LYS A 7 10.70 -7.11 4.00
CA LYS A 7 10.93 -7.13 2.55
C LYS A 7 10.39 -8.42 1.94
N HIS A 8 10.17 -8.42 0.63
CA HIS A 8 9.70 -9.57 -0.15
C HIS A 8 8.29 -10.09 0.21
N ILE A 9 7.48 -9.27 0.88
CA ILE A 9 6.05 -9.54 1.02
C ILE A 9 5.39 -9.43 -0.36
N GLU A 10 4.47 -10.35 -0.68
CA GLU A 10 3.68 -10.26 -1.91
C GLU A 10 2.70 -9.09 -1.85
N TYR A 11 2.68 -8.28 -2.90
CA TYR A 11 1.82 -7.10 -3.00
C TYR A 11 1.38 -6.86 -4.44
N HIS A 12 0.34 -6.04 -4.60
CA HIS A 12 -0.09 -5.53 -5.90
C HIS A 12 -0.32 -4.02 -5.84
N LEU A 13 -0.05 -3.33 -6.95
CA LEU A 13 -0.30 -1.89 -7.06
C LEU A 13 -1.75 -1.65 -7.46
N ALA A 14 -2.44 -0.76 -6.74
CA ALA A 14 -3.84 -0.46 -7.01
C ALA A 14 -4.00 0.32 -8.33
N ALA A 15 -4.88 -0.17 -9.20
CA ALA A 15 -5.20 0.48 -10.47
C ALA A 15 -5.91 1.84 -10.29
N CYS A 16 -6.62 2.05 -9.16
CA CYS A 16 -7.41 3.26 -8.93
C CYS A 16 -6.57 4.54 -8.74
N CYS A 17 -5.31 4.42 -8.31
CA CYS A 17 -4.44 5.58 -8.05
C CYS A 17 -3.02 5.45 -8.63
N THR A 18 -2.69 4.30 -9.21
CA THR A 18 -1.45 4.05 -9.96
C THR A 18 -0.18 4.55 -9.24
N PRO A 19 0.10 4.05 -8.03
CA PRO A 19 1.24 4.50 -7.24
C PRO A 19 2.57 4.17 -7.92
N GLY A 20 3.50 5.14 -7.92
CA GLY A 20 4.83 5.02 -8.51
C GLY A 20 5.96 5.36 -7.54
N PRO A 21 7.22 5.05 -7.91
CA PRO A 21 8.38 5.34 -7.07
C PRO A 21 8.44 6.81 -6.63
N GLY A 22 8.60 7.04 -5.33
CA GLY A 22 8.64 8.38 -4.74
C GLY A 22 7.28 8.92 -4.28
N ASP A 23 6.17 8.29 -4.67
CA ASP A 23 4.87 8.63 -4.09
C ASP A 23 4.80 8.22 -2.61
N ARG A 24 4.09 9.01 -1.81
CA ARG A 24 3.67 8.57 -0.47
C ARG A 24 2.60 7.50 -0.63
N ILE A 25 2.87 6.32 -0.08
CA ILE A 25 2.01 5.14 -0.23
C ILE A 25 1.51 4.64 1.12
N ALA A 26 0.46 3.83 1.06
CA ALA A 26 -0.07 3.06 2.19
C ALA A 26 -0.42 1.66 1.69
N GLY A 27 -0.18 0.65 2.54
CA GLY A 27 -0.60 -0.72 2.30
C GLY A 27 -1.94 -1.01 2.95
N TYR A 28 -2.73 -1.84 2.30
CA TYR A 28 -4.02 -2.30 2.82
C TYR A 28 -4.14 -3.80 2.69
N VAL A 29 -4.44 -4.48 3.80
CA VAL A 29 -4.60 -5.93 3.84
C VAL A 29 -5.98 -6.31 3.30
N SER A 30 -5.99 -6.90 2.12
CA SER A 30 -7.19 -7.46 1.48
C SER A 30 -7.21 -8.98 1.57
N HIS A 31 -8.28 -9.60 1.07
CA HIS A 31 -8.35 -11.06 0.95
C HIS A 31 -7.34 -11.66 -0.04
N HIS A 32 -6.76 -10.84 -0.93
CA HIS A 32 -5.79 -11.25 -1.94
C HIS A 32 -4.36 -10.79 -1.61
N GLY A 33 -4.07 -10.55 -0.33
CA GLY A 33 -2.80 -9.99 0.12
C GLY A 33 -2.82 -8.47 0.19
N VAL A 34 -1.64 -7.85 0.14
CA VAL A 34 -1.47 -6.41 0.38
C VAL A 34 -1.67 -5.62 -0.91
N SER A 35 -2.66 -4.73 -0.91
CA SER A 35 -2.84 -3.73 -1.96
C SER A 35 -2.09 -2.45 -1.61
N ILE A 36 -1.38 -1.88 -2.58
CA ILE A 36 -0.63 -0.63 -2.42
C ILE A 36 -1.39 0.51 -3.08
N HIS A 37 -1.65 1.54 -2.30
CA HIS A 37 -2.35 2.74 -2.74
C HIS A 37 -1.51 3.98 -2.45
N LYS A 38 -1.80 5.10 -3.14
CA LYS A 38 -1.33 6.41 -2.72
C LYS A 38 -1.95 6.78 -1.37
N TYR A 39 -1.21 7.51 -0.55
CA TYR A 39 -1.65 7.94 0.78
C TYR A 39 -2.97 8.74 0.76
N ASN A 40 -3.25 9.46 -0.33
CA ASN A 40 -4.45 10.26 -0.54
C ASN A 40 -5.49 9.58 -1.46
N CYS A 41 -5.45 8.26 -1.63
CA CYS A 41 -6.42 7.54 -2.46
C CYS A 41 -7.83 7.58 -1.84
N GLU A 42 -8.81 8.13 -2.57
CA GLU A 42 -10.20 8.28 -2.09
C GLU A 42 -10.88 6.93 -1.80
N GLU A 43 -10.62 5.91 -2.61
CA GLU A 43 -11.18 4.56 -2.39
C GLU A 43 -10.61 3.93 -1.11
N LEU A 44 -9.33 4.17 -0.82
CA LEU A 44 -8.68 3.66 0.37
C LEU A 44 -9.26 4.29 1.65
N GLN A 45 -9.64 5.56 1.60
CA GLN A 45 -10.24 6.26 2.74
C GLN A 45 -11.61 5.70 3.17
N LYS A 46 -12.26 4.92 2.30
CA LYS A 46 -13.53 4.25 2.60
C LYS A 46 -13.35 2.90 3.32
N CYS A 47 -12.12 2.42 3.43
CA CYS A 47 -11.81 1.11 4.00
C CYS A 47 -11.55 1.16 5.51
N SER A 48 -11.60 -0.01 6.17
CA SER A 48 -11.41 -0.15 7.61
C SER A 48 -9.96 0.17 8.03
N LEU A 49 -9.80 1.10 8.98
CA LEU A 49 -8.49 1.55 9.48
C LEU A 49 -7.63 0.43 10.10
N GLU A 50 -8.27 -0.60 10.67
CA GLU A 50 -7.57 -1.74 11.29
C GLU A 50 -6.75 -2.58 10.30
N ARG A 51 -7.01 -2.47 8.99
CA ARG A 51 -6.36 -3.27 7.94
C ARG A 51 -5.23 -2.51 7.23
N PHE A 52 -4.91 -1.30 7.70
CA PHE A 52 -3.81 -0.53 7.15
C PHE A 52 -2.47 -1.06 7.66
N ILE A 53 -1.49 -1.07 6.77
CA ILE A 53 -0.12 -1.45 7.09
C ILE A 53 0.84 -0.42 6.51
N GLU A 54 1.78 -0.01 7.35
CA GLU A 54 2.80 0.95 6.98
C GLU A 54 3.67 0.39 5.84
N THR A 55 3.85 1.17 4.77
CA THR A 55 4.51 0.69 3.56
C THR A 55 5.37 1.77 2.91
N TYR A 56 6.54 1.38 2.40
CA TYR A 56 7.52 2.27 1.77
C TYR A 56 8.14 1.67 0.51
N TRP A 57 8.61 2.52 -0.39
CA TRP A 57 9.42 2.11 -1.53
C TRP A 57 10.80 1.62 -1.05
N SER A 58 11.29 0.51 -1.62
CA SER A 58 12.68 0.09 -1.37
C SER A 58 13.58 0.87 -2.30
N GLY A 59 14.48 1.68 -1.74
CA GLY A 59 15.25 2.68 -2.51
C GLY A 59 15.31 4.03 -1.83
N GLN A 60 14.57 4.21 -0.72
CA GLN A 60 15.01 5.07 0.37
C GLN A 60 15.94 4.30 1.33
#